data_AF-A0A376MJS7-F1
#
_entry.id   AF-A0A376MJS7-F1
#
_cell.length_a   1.000
_cell.length_b   1.000
_cell.length_c   1.000
_cell.angle_alpha   90.00
_cell.angle_beta   90.00
_cell.angle_gamma   90.00
#
_symmetry.space_group_name_H-M   'P 1'
#
loop_
_entity.id
_entity.type
_entity.pdbx_description
1 polymer ?
#
loop_
_entity_poly.entity_id
_entity_poly.type
_entity_poly.pdbx_seq_one_letter_code
_entity_poly.pdbx_strand_id
1 'polypeptide(L)'
;MFVEALKRQNPALISAALSLWQQGKIAPDSWVIDVDQVLENGKRLIETARLYGIELYLMTKQFGRNPWLAEKLLALGYSGIVVVDYKEARVMRRAGFAGGASGASWYKSLVIRLLTPLNRAPTLSPCLLSTKRGKFLRQR
;
A
#
# COMPACT_ATOMS: atom_id res chain seq x y z
N MET A 1 -15.81 -3.41 -20.23
CA MET A 1 -14.83 -4.51 -20.23
C MET A 1 -15.19 -5.65 -19.27
N PHE A 2 -15.42 -5.41 -17.97
CA PHE A 2 -15.58 -6.50 -16.98
C PHE A 2 -17.03 -6.91 -16.61
N VAL A 3 -18.07 -6.36 -17.22
CA VAL A 3 -19.48 -6.62 -16.82
C VAL A 3 -19.87 -8.10 -16.96
N GLU A 4 -19.57 -8.74 -18.09
CA GLU A 4 -19.87 -10.16 -18.28
C GLU A 4 -19.01 -11.09 -17.41
N ALA A 5 -17.77 -10.69 -17.12
CA ALA A 5 -16.93 -11.41 -16.15
C ALA A 5 -17.53 -11.34 -14.74
N LEU A 6 -17.97 -10.15 -14.30
CA LEU A 6 -18.63 -9.95 -13.01
C LEU A 6 -19.92 -10.77 -12.90
N LYS A 7 -20.82 -10.70 -13.89
CA LYS A 7 -22.05 -11.51 -13.93
C LYS A 7 -21.78 -13.01 -13.79
N ARG A 8 -20.72 -13.51 -14.44
CA ARG A 8 -20.35 -14.93 -14.43
C ARG A 8 -19.63 -15.38 -13.17
N GLN A 9 -18.77 -14.54 -12.60
CA GLN A 9 -17.84 -14.91 -11.53
C GLN A 9 -18.29 -14.47 -10.14
N ASN A 10 -18.98 -13.34 -10.03
CA ASN A 10 -19.50 -12.84 -8.76
C ASN A 10 -20.82 -12.04 -8.97
N PRO A 11 -21.93 -12.73 -9.31
CA PRO A 11 -23.25 -12.12 -9.37
C PRO A 11 -23.76 -11.68 -7.98
N ALA A 12 -23.27 -12.29 -6.90
CA ALA A 12 -23.63 -11.92 -5.53
C ALA A 12 -23.24 -10.48 -5.18
N LEU A 13 -22.07 -10.02 -5.62
CA LEU A 13 -21.62 -8.63 -5.47
C LEU A 13 -22.57 -7.63 -6.18
N ILE A 14 -23.16 -8.00 -7.32
CA ILE A 14 -24.16 -7.15 -8.00
C ILE A 14 -25.40 -6.99 -7.10
N SER A 15 -25.96 -8.10 -6.61
CA SER A 15 -27.12 -8.12 -5.73
C SER A 15 -26.86 -7.36 -4.41
N ALA A 16 -25.68 -7.54 -3.82
CA ALA A 16 -25.27 -6.86 -2.59
C ALA A 16 -25.13 -5.34 -2.81
N ALA A 17 -24.46 -4.91 -3.89
CA ALA A 17 -24.30 -3.50 -4.22
C ALA A 17 -25.65 -2.81 -4.47
N LEU A 18 -26.55 -3.44 -5.23
CA LEU A 18 -27.90 -2.93 -5.48
C LEU A 18 -28.72 -2.82 -4.19
N SER A 19 -28.70 -3.85 -3.34
CA SER A 19 -29.42 -3.86 -2.07
C SER A 19 -28.92 -2.78 -1.11
N LEU A 20 -27.60 -2.61 -0.99
CA LEU A 20 -27.00 -1.57 -0.13
C LEU A 20 -27.25 -0.15 -0.67
N TRP A 21 -27.27 0.03 -1.99
CA TRP A 21 -27.67 1.30 -2.62
C TRP A 21 -29.15 1.63 -2.40
N GLN A 22 -30.06 0.65 -2.57
CA GLN A 22 -31.49 0.81 -2.27
C GLN A 22 -31.76 1.14 -0.79
N GLN A 23 -30.91 0.64 0.11
CA GLN A 23 -30.94 0.98 1.54
C GLN A 23 -30.30 2.35 1.88
N GLY A 24 -29.82 3.10 0.88
CA GLY A 24 -29.13 4.39 1.09
C GLY A 24 -27.75 4.28 1.76
N LYS A 25 -27.18 3.07 1.85
CA LYS A 25 -25.88 2.82 2.52
C LYS A 25 -24.67 3.06 1.62
N ILE A 26 -24.89 3.19 0.31
CA ILE A 26 -23.84 3.44 -0.70
C ILE A 26 -24.26 4.63 -1.56
N ALA A 27 -23.38 5.61 -1.70
CA ALA A 27 -23.56 6.76 -2.58
C ALA A 27 -23.23 6.41 -4.05
N PRO A 28 -23.75 7.15 -5.04
CA PRO A 28 -23.17 7.13 -6.39
C PRO A 28 -21.67 7.48 -6.36
N ASP A 29 -20.94 7.14 -7.43
CA ASP A 29 -19.47 7.25 -7.51
C ASP A 29 -18.69 6.46 -6.43
N SER A 30 -19.27 5.35 -5.97
CA SER A 30 -18.64 4.43 -5.01
C SER A 30 -18.21 3.11 -5.67
N TRP A 31 -17.01 2.64 -5.31
CA TRP A 31 -16.54 1.29 -5.65
C TRP A 31 -16.89 0.32 -4.53
N VAL A 32 -17.66 -0.73 -4.86
CA VAL A 32 -17.98 -1.81 -3.92
C VAL A 32 -16.96 -2.93 -4.08
N ILE A 33 -16.27 -3.28 -2.99
CA ILE A 33 -15.24 -4.32 -2.97
C ILE A 33 -15.76 -5.51 -2.18
N ASP A 34 -15.84 -6.67 -2.83
CA ASP A 34 -16.03 -7.94 -2.14
C ASP A 34 -14.72 -8.33 -1.44
N VAL A 35 -14.69 -8.15 -0.11
CA VAL A 35 -13.49 -8.39 0.69
C VAL A 35 -13.16 -9.88 0.74
N ASP A 36 -14.15 -10.74 0.92
CA ASP A 36 -13.95 -12.18 1.06
C ASP A 36 -13.36 -12.76 -0.23
N GLN A 37 -13.93 -12.37 -1.39
CA GLN A 37 -13.43 -12.79 -2.69
C GLN A 37 -12.03 -12.22 -2.99
N VAL A 38 -11.71 -11.01 -2.54
CA VAL A 38 -10.35 -10.44 -2.67
C VAL A 38 -9.33 -11.19 -1.82
N LEU A 39 -9.67 -11.57 -0.58
CA LEU A 39 -8.79 -12.35 0.29
C LEU A 39 -8.59 -13.78 -0.24
N GLU A 40 -9.63 -14.42 -0.76
CA GLU A 40 -9.51 -15.73 -1.41
C GLU A 40 -8.57 -15.67 -2.63
N ASN A 41 -8.78 -14.68 -3.51
CA ASN A 41 -7.91 -14.48 -4.68
C ASN A 41 -6.46 -14.16 -4.25
N GLY A 42 -6.26 -13.35 -3.21
CA GLY A 42 -4.95 -13.07 -2.65
C GLY A 42 -4.25 -14.32 -2.11
N LYS A 43 -4.99 -15.22 -1.47
CA LYS A 43 -4.48 -16.51 -0.99
C LYS A 43 -4.05 -17.41 -2.15
N ARG A 44 -4.90 -17.58 -3.17
CA ARG A 44 -4.60 -18.38 -4.38
C ARG A 44 -3.35 -17.90 -5.12
N LEU A 45 -3.15 -16.58 -5.19
CA LEU A 45 -1.93 -15.97 -5.75
C LEU A 45 -0.68 -16.33 -4.94
N ILE A 46 -0.74 -16.24 -3.61
CA ILE A 46 0.37 -16.60 -2.71
C ILE A 46 0.70 -18.09 -2.77
N GLU A 47 -0.32 -18.96 -2.75
CA GLU A 47 -0.15 -20.41 -2.90
C GLU A 47 0.54 -20.75 -4.22
N THR A 48 0.09 -20.15 -5.33
CA THR A 48 0.71 -20.33 -6.65
C THR A 48 2.15 -19.82 -6.68
N ALA A 49 2.42 -18.62 -6.16
CA ALA A 49 3.76 -18.04 -6.16
C ALA A 49 4.77 -18.87 -5.34
N ARG A 50 4.32 -19.47 -4.23
CA ARG A 50 5.14 -20.40 -3.42
C ARG A 50 5.59 -21.64 -4.20
N LEU A 51 4.75 -22.19 -5.07
CA LEU A 51 5.12 -23.35 -5.91
C LEU A 51 6.28 -23.05 -6.86
N TYR A 52 6.46 -21.79 -7.25
CA TYR A 52 7.51 -21.33 -8.17
C TYR A 52 8.63 -20.54 -7.48
N GLY A 53 8.63 -20.43 -6.15
CA GLY A 53 9.64 -19.66 -5.41
C GLY A 53 9.61 -18.14 -5.65
N ILE A 54 8.45 -17.59 -6.02
CA ILE A 54 8.28 -16.17 -6.37
C ILE A 54 7.80 -15.36 -5.14
N GLU A 55 8.46 -14.25 -4.84
CA GLU A 55 7.96 -13.26 -3.87
C GLU A 55 6.89 -12.36 -4.49
N LEU A 56 5.76 -12.15 -3.79
CA LEU A 56 4.72 -11.19 -4.20
C LEU A 56 4.75 -9.93 -3.33
N TYR A 57 4.75 -8.77 -3.99
CA TYR A 57 4.57 -7.45 -3.37
C TYR A 57 3.22 -6.90 -3.77
N LEU A 58 2.45 -6.41 -2.79
CA LEU A 58 1.09 -5.94 -2.98
C LEU A 58 1.05 -4.55 -3.63
N MET A 59 0.29 -4.41 -4.72
CA MET A 59 0.06 -3.15 -5.44
C MET A 59 -1.30 -2.55 -5.04
N THR A 60 -1.32 -1.49 -4.23
CA THR A 60 -2.59 -0.98 -3.66
C THR A 60 -3.30 0.09 -4.49
N LYS A 61 -2.60 0.67 -5.46
CA LYS A 61 -3.08 1.79 -6.27
C LYS A 61 -4.39 1.53 -7.01
N GLN A 62 -4.64 0.29 -7.42
CA GLN A 62 -5.85 -0.09 -8.19
C GLN A 62 -7.14 -0.09 -7.34
N PHE A 63 -7.04 -0.31 -6.03
CA PHE A 63 -8.17 -0.30 -5.09
C PHE A 63 -8.12 0.92 -4.14
N GLY A 64 -7.73 2.08 -4.69
CA GLY A 64 -7.77 3.35 -3.96
C GLY A 64 -6.71 3.53 -2.89
N ARG A 65 -5.66 2.69 -2.86
CA ARG A 65 -4.59 2.71 -1.84
C ARG A 65 -5.13 2.46 -0.42
N ASN A 66 -6.16 1.63 -0.29
CA ASN A 66 -6.83 1.35 0.97
C ASN A 66 -5.90 0.63 1.97
N PRO A 67 -5.52 1.24 3.11
CA PRO A 67 -4.58 0.63 4.06
C PRO A 67 -5.19 -0.54 4.84
N TRP A 68 -6.50 -0.54 5.10
CA TRP A 68 -7.18 -1.62 5.81
C TRP A 68 -7.19 -2.90 4.97
N LEU A 69 -7.48 -2.78 3.67
CA LEU A 69 -7.41 -3.94 2.76
C LEU A 69 -5.97 -4.41 2.55
N ALA A 70 -5.01 -3.47 2.54
CA ALA A 70 -3.59 -3.81 2.48
C ALA A 70 -3.11 -4.59 3.72
N GLU A 71 -3.55 -4.23 4.92
CA GLU A 71 -3.28 -4.99 6.16
C GLU A 71 -3.75 -6.44 6.04
N LYS A 72 -5.01 -6.65 5.63
CA LYS A 72 -5.60 -8.00 5.52
C LYS A 72 -4.90 -8.85 4.46
N LEU A 73 -4.51 -8.24 3.33
CA LEU A 73 -3.75 -8.95 2.29
C LEU A 73 -2.31 -9.26 2.74
N LEU A 74 -1.62 -8.34 3.43
CA LEU A 74 -0.28 -8.62 3.98
C LEU A 74 -0.29 -9.81 4.96
N ALA A 75 -1.33 -9.94 5.78
CA ALA A 75 -1.51 -11.05 6.71
C ALA A 75 -1.61 -12.44 6.03
N LEU A 76 -1.90 -12.51 4.72
CA LEU A 76 -1.85 -13.77 3.96
C LEU A 76 -0.42 -14.23 3.62
N GLY A 77 0.60 -13.38 3.85
CA GLY A 77 2.01 -13.67 3.62
C GLY A 77 2.61 -13.04 2.37
N TYR A 78 2.12 -11.88 1.93
CA TYR A 78 2.81 -11.05 0.93
C TYR A 78 4.08 -10.43 1.51
N SER A 79 5.16 -10.34 0.73
CA SER A 79 6.48 -9.89 1.19
C SER A 79 6.57 -8.39 1.51
N GLY A 80 5.56 -7.60 1.13
CA GLY A 80 5.52 -6.15 1.35
C GLY A 80 4.53 -5.44 0.44
N ILE A 81 4.49 -4.11 0.55
CA ILE A 81 3.71 -3.24 -0.33
C ILE A 81 4.65 -2.55 -1.31
N VAL A 82 4.34 -2.62 -2.61
CA VAL A 82 4.96 -1.77 -3.62
C VAL A 82 4.17 -0.47 -3.73
N VAL A 83 4.86 0.65 -3.48
CA VAL A 83 4.28 2.00 -3.57
C VAL A 83 4.79 2.71 -4.82
N VAL A 84 3.88 3.06 -5.73
CA VAL A 84 4.20 3.61 -7.06
C VAL A 84 4.53 5.09 -6.99
N ASP A 85 3.93 5.81 -6.04
CA ASP A 85 4.11 7.25 -5.89
C ASP A 85 4.18 7.68 -4.42
N TYR A 86 4.68 8.90 -4.20
CA TYR A 86 4.87 9.46 -2.86
C TYR A 86 3.54 9.70 -2.11
N LYS A 87 2.40 9.74 -2.80
CA LYS A 87 1.08 9.90 -2.15
C LYS A 87 0.65 8.57 -1.54
N GLU A 88 0.74 7.48 -2.29
CA GLU A 88 0.58 6.10 -1.78
C GLU A 88 1.55 5.82 -0.63
N ALA A 89 2.82 6.20 -0.81
CA ALA A 89 3.82 6.03 0.23
C ALA A 89 3.43 6.72 1.56
N ARG A 90 2.93 7.95 1.48
CA ARG A 90 2.48 8.70 2.66
C ARG A 90 1.23 8.11 3.31
N VAL A 91 0.31 7.53 2.55
CA VAL A 91 -0.86 6.82 3.10
C VAL A 91 -0.40 5.59 3.88
N MET A 92 0.43 4.74 3.26
CA MET A 92 0.91 3.51 3.90
C MET A 92 1.76 3.78 5.14
N ARG A 93 2.61 4.83 5.11
CA ARG A 93 3.36 5.22 6.31
C ARG A 93 2.49 5.71 7.46
N ARG A 94 1.41 6.45 7.19
CA ARG A 94 0.45 6.89 8.22
C ARG A 94 -0.35 5.72 8.82
N ALA A 95 -0.56 4.66 8.04
CA ALA A 95 -1.22 3.44 8.49
C ALA A 95 -0.28 2.45 9.22
N GLY A 96 0.96 2.84 9.56
CA GLY A 96 1.88 2.02 10.34
C GLY A 96 2.84 1.14 9.53
N PHE A 97 2.64 0.97 8.21
CA PHE A 97 3.54 0.18 7.34
C PHE A 97 4.93 0.82 7.10
N ALA A 98 5.31 1.83 7.89
CA ALA A 98 6.55 2.59 7.77
C ALA A 98 7.77 1.96 8.43
N GLY A 99 7.57 1.18 9.50
CA GLY A 99 8.63 0.79 10.42
C GLY A 99 8.52 -0.68 10.79
N GLY A 100 9.59 -1.45 10.53
CA GLY A 100 9.66 -2.83 10.96
C GLY A 100 9.88 -2.93 12.46
N ALA A 101 8.87 -3.39 13.19
CA ALA A 101 9.09 -4.01 14.51
C ALA A 101 9.71 -5.42 14.38
N SER A 102 9.68 -6.02 13.19
CA SER A 102 9.98 -7.44 12.94
C SER A 102 10.90 -7.67 11.74
N GLY A 103 11.95 -6.87 11.56
CA GLY A 103 13.11 -7.14 10.69
C GLY A 103 12.91 -7.16 9.15
N ALA A 104 11.71 -7.48 8.65
CA ALA A 104 11.41 -7.52 7.22
C ALA A 104 11.21 -6.11 6.65
N SER A 105 11.84 -5.83 5.51
CA SER A 105 11.64 -4.57 4.78
C SER A 105 10.35 -4.64 3.96
N TRP A 106 9.21 -4.40 4.62
CA TRP A 106 7.86 -4.35 4.03
C TRP A 106 7.68 -3.31 2.90
N TYR A 107 8.74 -2.57 2.56
CA TYR A 107 8.67 -1.29 1.86
C TYR A 107 9.74 -1.16 0.77
N LYS A 108 9.57 -1.86 -0.35
CA LYS A 108 10.38 -1.64 -1.57
C LYS A 108 9.79 -0.50 -2.41
N SER A 109 10.06 0.74 -1.98
CA SER A 109 9.78 1.92 -2.80
C SER A 109 10.90 2.17 -3.81
N LEU A 110 10.62 1.96 -5.09
CA LEU A 110 11.53 2.30 -6.20
C LEU A 110 11.90 3.80 -6.19
N VAL A 111 10.98 4.66 -5.75
CA VAL A 111 11.12 6.13 -5.71
C VAL A 111 12.04 6.60 -4.58
N ILE A 112 12.04 5.94 -3.41
CA ILE A 112 12.89 6.37 -2.27
C ILE A 112 14.38 6.12 -2.56
N ARG A 113 14.72 5.09 -3.35
CA ARG A 113 16.11 4.81 -3.77
C ARG A 113 16.68 5.84 -4.74
N LEU A 114 15.82 6.66 -5.37
CA LEU A 114 16.20 7.80 -6.21
C LEU A 114 16.32 9.13 -5.44
N LEU A 115 15.73 9.23 -4.24
CA LEU A 115 15.67 10.47 -3.44
C LEU A 115 16.44 10.42 -2.13
N THR A 116 17.06 9.29 -1.80
CA THR A 116 17.92 9.14 -0.62
C THR A 116 19.33 8.78 -1.10
N PRO A 117 20.35 9.63 -0.90
CA PRO A 117 21.70 9.28 -1.30
C PRO A 117 22.17 8.05 -0.52
N LEU A 118 22.65 7.04 -1.26
CA LEU A 118 23.31 5.85 -0.71
C LEU A 118 24.67 6.24 -0.12
N ASN A 119 24.66 6.87 1.06
CA ASN A 119 25.89 7.10 1.82
C ASN A 119 25.63 7.09 3.33
N ARG A 120 25.73 5.89 3.91
CA ARG A 120 26.07 5.66 5.32
C ARG A 120 27.07 4.51 5.40
N ALA A 121 28.33 4.82 5.15
CA ALA A 121 29.42 4.11 5.81
C ALA A 121 29.53 4.65 7.27
N PRO A 122 29.94 3.83 8.24
CA PRO A 122 30.05 4.26 9.63
C PRO A 122 31.44 4.86 9.92
N THR A 123 31.50 6.04 10.54
CA THR A 123 32.54 6.42 11.52
C THR A 123 32.24 7.74 12.23
N LEU A 124 32.24 7.66 13.57
CA LEU A 124 32.74 8.60 14.58
C LEU A 124 32.81 10.13 14.31
N SER A 125 32.16 10.85 15.24
CA SER A 125 32.45 12.23 15.71
C SER A 125 31.95 13.44 14.90
N PRO A 126 31.65 14.58 15.56
CA PRO A 126 30.71 15.57 15.04
C PRO A 126 31.38 16.82 14.43
N CYS A 127 31.20 17.04 13.13
CA CYS A 127 31.51 18.32 12.48
C CYS A 127 30.23 19.11 12.15
N LEU A 128 30.02 20.20 12.91
CA LEU A 128 29.10 21.29 12.56
C LEU A 128 29.68 22.13 11.41
N LEU A 129 28.86 22.48 10.41
CA LEU A 129 28.92 23.63 9.46
C LEU A 129 28.07 23.25 8.22
N SER A 130 27.38 24.13 7.48
CA SER A 130 26.88 25.50 7.73
C SER A 130 25.93 25.85 6.57
N THR A 131 24.74 26.39 6.86
CA THR A 131 23.77 26.79 5.82
C THR A 131 24.15 28.13 5.18
N LYS A 132 24.29 28.17 3.84
CA LYS A 132 24.50 29.43 3.12
C LYS A 132 23.18 30.16 2.83
N ARG A 133 23.02 31.31 3.50
CA ARG A 133 22.04 32.40 3.28
C ARG A 133 20.60 32.10 3.78
N GLY A 134 19.93 32.99 4.51
CA GLY A 134 20.25 34.40 4.84
C GLY A 134 19.83 34.84 6.26
N LYS A 135 20.40 35.97 6.70
CA LYS A 135 20.02 36.76 7.89
C LYS A 135 18.63 37.40 7.65
N PHE A 136 17.85 37.90 8.60
CA PHE A 136 17.94 38.11 10.06
C PHE A 136 16.65 37.51 10.71
N LEU A 137 16.28 37.65 12.00
CA LEU A 137 16.77 38.42 13.17
C LEU A 137 16.48 37.61 14.46
N ARG A 138 16.87 38.10 15.64
CA ARG A 138 16.56 37.48 16.95
C ARG A 138 15.89 38.53 17.87
N GLN A 139 14.79 38.18 18.54
CA GLN A 139 14.31 38.97 19.67
C GLN A 139 15.17 38.67 20.90
N ARG A 140 15.54 39.75 21.61
CA ARG A 140 16.23 39.86 22.91
C ARG A 140 16.92 38.58 23.41
#